data_AF-A0A8H4XQ80-F1
#
_entry.id   AF-A0A8H4XQ80-F1
#
_cell.length_a   1.000
_cell.length_b   1.000
_cell.length_c   1.000
_cell.angle_alpha   90.00
_cell.angle_beta   90.00
_cell.angle_gamma   90.00
#
_symmetry.space_group_name_H-M   'P 1'
#
loop_
_entity.id
_entity.type
_entity.pdbx_description
1 polymer ?
#
loop_
_entity_poly.entity_id
_entity_poly.type
_entity_poly.pdbx_seq_one_letter_code
_entity_poly.pdbx_strand_id
1 'polypeptide(L)'
;MSVIVSHSACGGITKIPFRYGRVDAAEGGPFGVPEADTPIDTTLARFEAAGYNKEDMIALVACGHTLGGVHSVDFPEISEGDTDPFNDTVTHFDSSPNQFDNRIATEYVNGTTTNPLVVGINETLNSDKRIFSSDGNKTIKAMAGKPSVFEAKCSNIFSRMIDTVPKDVRLSNPIEAIDIKPYITDLYLNSNDSLRFSGRIRVRTTKGADAGRDPNDLSAHLTYQNRLGKGNTVIETSQAESSTGLYGETFTWFEFATAIRATDGITKFDIHLTVPSRTNTTKYTNGGKGYPVDDTILYQRQTSCVARASVDGMRGLNVTAAVRQDQASEGLALDIVRIERKQGTLVRGLENERIMFEATGEKKNGYVFFTAPVQLATSAWSTTFDIVQQGGKGSKIEFIRTELCPRVIGTP
;
A
#
# COMPACT_ATOMS: atom_id res chain seq x y z
N MET A 1 3.73 -3.19 -7.63
CA MET A 1 3.16 -3.65 -6.34
C MET A 1 2.18 -4.80 -6.53
N SER A 2 1.14 -4.66 -7.36
CA SER A 2 0.07 -5.66 -7.50
C SER A 2 0.57 -7.07 -7.80
N VAL A 3 1.53 -7.24 -8.72
CA VAL A 3 2.15 -8.57 -9.02
C VAL A 3 2.69 -9.25 -7.75
N ILE A 4 3.35 -8.51 -6.86
CA ILE A 4 3.95 -9.02 -5.63
C ILE A 4 2.87 -9.42 -4.62
N VAL A 5 1.83 -8.59 -4.50
CA VAL A 5 0.69 -8.86 -3.63
C VAL A 5 -0.08 -10.09 -4.10
N SER A 6 -0.39 -10.17 -5.39
CA SER A 6 -1.07 -11.30 -6.01
C SER A 6 -0.25 -12.58 -5.88
N HIS A 7 1.05 -12.54 -6.18
CA HIS A 7 1.95 -13.68 -6.00
C HIS A 7 1.89 -14.22 -4.57
N SER A 8 2.04 -13.35 -3.56
CA SER A 8 1.94 -13.78 -2.15
C SER A 8 0.54 -14.28 -1.78
N ALA A 9 -0.52 -13.67 -2.30
CA ALA A 9 -1.90 -14.03 -1.97
C ALA A 9 -2.32 -15.36 -2.59
N CYS A 10 -1.78 -15.70 -3.76
CA CYS A 10 -2.01 -16.97 -4.46
C CYS A 10 -1.08 -18.09 -3.98
N GLY A 11 -0.33 -17.92 -2.88
CA GLY A 11 0.48 -18.98 -2.28
C GLY A 11 1.96 -18.98 -2.67
N GLY A 12 2.42 -17.99 -3.44
CA GLY A 12 3.84 -17.78 -3.70
C GLY A 12 4.61 -17.48 -2.40
N ILE A 13 5.70 -18.19 -2.20
CA ILE A 13 6.51 -18.23 -0.97
C ILE A 13 7.84 -17.47 -1.10
N THR A 14 8.35 -17.28 -2.31
CA THR A 14 9.62 -16.56 -2.52
C THR A 14 9.36 -15.08 -2.66
N LYS A 15 9.85 -14.32 -1.69
CA LYS A 15 9.71 -12.87 -1.63
C LYS A 15 10.25 -12.20 -2.90
N ILE A 16 9.39 -11.50 -3.63
CA ILE A 16 9.78 -10.61 -4.73
C ILE A 16 10.14 -9.25 -4.12
N PRO A 17 11.38 -8.75 -4.27
CA PRO A 17 11.77 -7.44 -3.76
C PRO A 17 10.92 -6.33 -4.39
N PHE A 18 10.32 -5.46 -3.58
CA PHE A 18 9.61 -4.29 -4.08
C PHE A 18 10.48 -3.03 -3.94
N ARG A 19 10.62 -2.28 -5.03
CA ARG A 19 11.30 -0.99 -5.07
C ARG A 19 10.34 0.08 -5.56
N TYR A 20 10.37 1.25 -4.94
CA TYR A 20 9.60 2.41 -5.40
C TYR A 20 10.49 3.37 -6.19
N GLY A 21 9.89 4.35 -6.88
CA GLY A 21 10.61 5.35 -7.67
C GLY A 21 10.31 5.33 -9.16
N ARG A 22 9.40 4.45 -9.63
CA ARG A 22 8.82 4.55 -10.98
C ARG A 22 8.12 5.92 -11.13
N VAL A 23 8.27 6.51 -12.31
CA VAL A 23 7.62 7.77 -12.70
C VAL A 23 6.46 7.43 -13.62
N ASP A 24 5.32 8.09 -13.42
CA ASP A 24 4.14 7.87 -14.25
C ASP A 24 4.42 8.26 -15.70
N ALA A 25 3.97 7.42 -16.64
CA ALA A 25 4.09 7.70 -18.06
C ALA A 25 3.11 8.82 -18.47
N ALA A 26 3.58 9.76 -19.29
CA ALA A 26 2.76 10.85 -19.81
C ALA A 26 1.91 10.45 -21.03
N GLU A 27 2.28 9.35 -21.70
CA GLU A 27 1.64 8.85 -22.90
C GLU A 27 1.64 7.32 -22.94
N GLY A 28 0.87 6.75 -23.88
CA GLY A 28 0.84 5.31 -24.10
C GLY A 28 2.18 4.78 -24.60
N GLY A 29 2.53 3.56 -24.20
CA GLY A 29 3.69 2.85 -24.75
C GLY A 29 3.47 2.44 -26.22
N PRO A 30 4.53 2.02 -26.92
CA PRO A 30 4.40 1.51 -28.27
C PRO A 30 3.52 0.25 -28.32
N PHE A 31 2.77 0.09 -29.41
CA PHE A 31 2.05 -1.15 -29.69
C PHE A 31 3.02 -2.31 -29.93
N GLY A 32 2.51 -3.54 -29.87
CA GLY A 32 3.27 -4.75 -30.22
C GLY A 32 3.58 -5.68 -29.05
N VAL A 33 2.72 -5.73 -28.03
CA VAL A 33 2.71 -6.88 -27.10
C VAL A 33 2.45 -8.15 -27.93
N PRO A 34 3.20 -9.25 -27.76
CA PRO A 34 2.95 -10.50 -28.47
C PRO A 34 1.52 -11.01 -28.26
N GLU A 35 0.83 -11.36 -29.34
CA GLU A 35 -0.50 -11.96 -29.35
C GLU A 35 -0.39 -13.48 -29.48
N ALA A 36 -1.51 -14.19 -29.27
CA ALA A 36 -1.55 -15.66 -29.31
C ALA A 36 -1.17 -16.24 -30.69
N ASP A 37 -1.35 -15.48 -31.77
CA ASP A 37 -0.98 -15.86 -33.14
C ASP A 37 0.43 -15.40 -33.57
N THR A 38 1.10 -14.59 -32.75
CA THR A 38 2.38 -14.00 -33.13
C THR A 38 3.44 -15.10 -33.36
N PRO A 39 4.14 -15.10 -34.51
CA PRO A 39 5.18 -16.08 -34.80
C PRO A 39 6.32 -16.06 -33.77
N ILE A 40 6.91 -17.22 -33.47
CA ILE A 40 7.89 -17.38 -32.38
C ILE A 40 9.12 -16.46 -32.53
N ASP A 41 9.62 -16.25 -33.75
CA ASP A 41 10.78 -15.38 -33.99
C ASP A 41 10.44 -13.91 -33.69
N THR A 42 9.24 -13.46 -34.06
CA THR A 42 8.74 -12.11 -33.74
C THR A 42 8.51 -11.95 -32.24
N THR A 43 7.95 -12.97 -31.58
CA THR A 43 7.77 -12.98 -30.13
C THR A 43 9.13 -12.87 -29.43
N LEU A 44 10.10 -13.70 -29.81
CA LEU A 44 11.44 -13.67 -29.23
C LEU A 44 12.12 -12.30 -29.44
N ALA A 45 12.06 -11.75 -30.65
CA ALA A 45 12.63 -10.42 -30.93
C ALA A 45 12.01 -9.32 -30.05
N ARG A 46 10.71 -9.39 -29.76
CA ARG A 46 10.02 -8.45 -28.85
C ARG A 46 10.48 -8.61 -27.39
N PHE A 47 10.65 -9.85 -26.92
CA PHE A 47 11.20 -10.12 -25.59
C PHE A 47 12.67 -9.65 -25.48
N GLU A 48 13.48 -9.89 -26.51
CA GLU A 48 14.88 -9.44 -26.57
C GLU A 48 14.99 -7.92 -26.55
N ALA A 49 14.11 -7.22 -27.28
CA ALA A 49 14.02 -5.76 -27.25
C ALA A 49 13.64 -5.23 -25.85
N ALA A 50 12.93 -6.02 -25.04
CA ALA A 50 12.62 -5.73 -23.65
C ALA A 50 13.70 -6.22 -22.65
N GLY A 51 14.80 -6.81 -23.13
CA GLY A 51 15.92 -7.28 -22.31
C GLY A 51 15.77 -8.69 -21.76
N TYR A 52 14.93 -9.52 -22.38
CA TYR A 52 14.67 -10.91 -21.99
C TYR A 52 15.14 -11.87 -23.08
N ASN A 53 15.91 -12.88 -22.70
CA ASN A 53 16.31 -13.93 -23.64
C ASN A 53 15.20 -15.00 -23.81
N LYS A 54 15.46 -16.02 -24.62
CA LYS A 54 14.52 -17.13 -24.84
C LYS A 54 14.13 -17.86 -23.55
N GLU A 55 15.08 -18.09 -22.65
CA GLU A 55 14.84 -18.77 -21.36
C GLU A 55 13.94 -17.94 -20.43
N ASP A 56 14.14 -16.61 -20.47
CA ASP A 56 13.35 -15.62 -19.75
C ASP A 56 11.93 -15.53 -20.31
N MET A 57 11.77 -15.58 -21.64
CA MET A 57 10.46 -15.61 -22.31
C MET A 57 9.64 -16.82 -21.85
N ILE A 58 10.23 -18.03 -21.88
CA ILE A 58 9.56 -19.25 -21.41
C ILE A 58 9.17 -19.12 -19.94
N ALA A 59 10.10 -18.64 -19.10
CA ALA A 59 9.83 -18.46 -17.68
C ALA A 59 8.71 -17.44 -17.45
N LEU A 60 8.76 -16.26 -18.07
CA LEU A 60 7.78 -15.21 -17.83
C LEU A 60 6.37 -15.65 -18.23
N VAL A 61 6.23 -16.35 -19.36
CA VAL A 61 4.94 -16.90 -19.81
C VAL A 61 4.44 -17.97 -18.85
N ALA A 62 5.28 -18.96 -18.51
CA ALA A 62 4.87 -20.02 -17.57
C ALA A 62 4.51 -19.45 -16.18
N CYS A 63 5.29 -18.49 -15.67
CA CYS A 63 5.02 -17.85 -14.39
C CYS A 63 3.75 -17.00 -14.40
N GLY A 64 3.43 -16.34 -15.52
CA GLY A 64 2.18 -15.60 -15.67
C GLY A 64 0.97 -16.51 -15.81
N HIS A 65 1.06 -17.51 -16.69
CA HIS A 65 -0.03 -18.43 -17.03
C HIS A 65 -0.21 -19.60 -16.06
N THR A 66 0.48 -19.61 -14.91
CA THR A 66 0.05 -20.50 -13.80
C THR A 66 -1.19 -19.98 -13.09
N LEU A 67 -1.61 -18.73 -13.35
CA LEU A 67 -2.81 -18.13 -12.77
C LEU A 67 -3.79 -17.72 -13.88
N GLY A 68 -5.08 -17.85 -13.59
CA GLY A 68 -6.16 -17.33 -14.42
C GLY A 68 -6.51 -18.20 -15.62
N GLY A 69 -6.82 -17.54 -16.73
CA GLY A 69 -7.31 -18.18 -17.95
C GLY A 69 -7.69 -17.15 -19.01
N VAL A 70 -8.27 -17.62 -20.10
CA VAL A 70 -8.73 -16.81 -21.23
C VAL A 70 -10.25 -16.66 -21.17
N HIS A 71 -10.72 -15.43 -21.30
CA HIS A 71 -12.15 -15.09 -21.31
C HIS A 71 -12.75 -15.29 -22.71
N SER A 72 -13.91 -15.94 -22.81
CA SER A 72 -14.58 -16.22 -24.08
C SER A 72 -15.15 -14.97 -24.74
N VAL A 73 -15.56 -13.99 -23.92
CA VAL A 73 -16.14 -12.73 -24.44
C VAL A 73 -15.14 -11.97 -25.31
N ASP A 74 -13.86 -12.03 -24.95
CA ASP A 74 -12.78 -11.32 -25.63
C ASP A 74 -12.09 -12.20 -26.69
N PHE A 75 -12.01 -13.52 -26.47
CA PHE A 75 -11.29 -14.48 -27.32
C PHE A 75 -12.07 -15.78 -27.55
N PRO A 76 -13.23 -15.73 -28.24
CA PRO A 76 -14.07 -16.91 -28.50
C PRO A 76 -13.37 -17.98 -29.37
N GLU A 77 -12.34 -17.60 -30.11
CA GLU A 77 -11.50 -18.50 -30.89
C GLU A 77 -10.47 -19.30 -30.07
N ILE A 78 -10.26 -18.93 -28.80
CA ILE A 78 -9.35 -19.61 -27.85
C ILE A 78 -10.13 -20.29 -26.72
N SER A 79 -11.13 -19.61 -26.15
CA SER A 79 -11.97 -20.13 -25.06
C SER A 79 -13.39 -20.31 -25.58
N GLU A 80 -13.90 -21.55 -25.53
CA GLU A 80 -15.27 -21.84 -25.94
C GLU A 80 -16.28 -21.10 -25.04
N GLY A 81 -17.17 -20.31 -25.65
CA GLY A 81 -18.20 -19.56 -24.93
C GLY A 81 -18.92 -18.55 -25.82
N ASP A 82 -19.68 -17.66 -25.19
CA ASP A 82 -20.42 -16.59 -25.86
C ASP A 82 -19.59 -15.30 -25.87
N THR A 83 -19.91 -14.43 -26.83
CA THR A 83 -19.43 -13.04 -26.94
C THR A 83 -20.29 -12.06 -26.14
N ASP A 84 -21.37 -12.53 -25.50
CA ASP A 84 -22.16 -11.75 -24.55
C ASP A 84 -21.38 -11.61 -23.21
N PRO A 85 -21.06 -10.38 -22.76
CA PRO A 85 -20.42 -10.14 -21.46
C PRO A 85 -21.19 -10.70 -20.25
N PHE A 86 -22.49 -10.96 -20.38
CA PHE A 86 -23.29 -11.58 -19.32
C PHE A 86 -23.16 -13.10 -19.25
N ASN A 87 -22.56 -13.74 -20.27
CA ASN A 87 -22.37 -15.20 -20.39
C ASN A 87 -20.88 -15.58 -20.55
N ASP A 88 -19.97 -14.73 -20.08
CA ASP A 88 -18.53 -14.94 -20.19
C ASP A 88 -18.06 -16.21 -19.46
N THR A 89 -17.25 -17.02 -20.16
CA THR A 89 -16.62 -18.23 -19.60
C THR A 89 -15.10 -18.07 -19.60
N VAL A 90 -14.44 -18.69 -18.63
CA VAL A 90 -12.97 -18.65 -18.52
C VAL A 90 -12.41 -20.05 -18.69
N THR A 91 -11.60 -20.25 -19.73
CA THR A 91 -10.82 -21.48 -19.89
C THR A 91 -9.46 -21.29 -19.24
N HIS A 92 -9.19 -22.07 -18.19
CA HIS A 92 -7.99 -21.94 -17.37
C HIS A 92 -6.72 -22.50 -18.04
N PHE A 93 -5.58 -21.91 -17.69
CA PHE A 93 -4.29 -22.32 -18.21
C PHE A 93 -3.75 -23.62 -17.58
N ASP A 94 -4.15 -23.93 -16.36
CA ASP A 94 -3.84 -25.20 -15.68
C ASP A 94 -4.97 -25.62 -14.72
N SER A 95 -4.78 -26.72 -13.99
CA SER A 95 -5.78 -27.25 -13.05
C SER A 95 -5.90 -26.50 -11.71
N SER A 96 -5.06 -25.50 -11.44
CA SER A 96 -5.03 -24.74 -10.19
C SER A 96 -4.97 -23.22 -10.43
N PRO A 97 -5.94 -22.63 -11.17
CA PRO A 97 -5.85 -21.26 -11.72
C PRO A 97 -5.78 -20.12 -10.69
N ASN A 98 -5.93 -20.42 -9.40
CA ASN A 98 -5.85 -19.45 -8.30
C ASN A 98 -4.70 -19.75 -7.33
N GLN A 99 -3.83 -20.72 -7.65
CA GLN A 99 -2.66 -21.08 -6.88
C GLN A 99 -1.41 -20.85 -7.70
N PHE A 100 -0.44 -20.16 -7.11
CA PHE A 100 0.85 -19.94 -7.72
C PHE A 100 1.72 -21.18 -7.45
N ASP A 101 1.71 -22.12 -8.39
CA ASP A 101 2.43 -23.37 -8.31
C ASP A 101 3.05 -23.73 -9.67
N ASN A 102 3.55 -24.96 -9.86
CA ASN A 102 4.20 -25.36 -11.10
C ASN A 102 3.29 -26.22 -12.02
N ARG A 103 1.96 -26.16 -11.86
CA ARG A 103 1.01 -27.00 -12.61
C ARG A 103 1.06 -26.78 -14.10
N ILE A 104 1.07 -25.53 -14.55
CA ILE A 104 1.31 -25.14 -15.94
C ILE A 104 2.50 -25.88 -16.59
N ALA A 105 3.61 -26.04 -15.85
CA ALA A 105 4.80 -26.72 -16.34
C ALA A 105 4.67 -28.25 -16.25
N THR A 106 4.20 -28.78 -15.12
CA THR A 106 4.07 -30.23 -14.91
C THR A 106 3.08 -30.87 -15.87
N GLU A 107 1.92 -30.25 -16.10
CA GLU A 107 0.89 -30.75 -16.98
C GLU A 107 1.31 -30.67 -18.45
N TYR A 108 2.01 -29.61 -18.84
CA TYR A 108 2.61 -29.50 -20.17
C TYR A 108 3.61 -30.64 -20.43
N VAL A 109 4.54 -30.86 -19.49
CA VAL A 109 5.59 -31.88 -19.63
C VAL A 109 5.02 -33.30 -19.62
N ASN A 110 3.95 -33.55 -18.86
CA ASN A 110 3.28 -34.84 -18.80
C ASN A 110 2.30 -35.07 -19.96
N GLY A 111 2.02 -34.06 -20.78
CA GLY A 111 1.05 -34.14 -21.87
C GLY A 111 -0.41 -34.22 -21.39
N THR A 112 -0.71 -33.73 -20.19
CA THR A 112 -2.05 -33.76 -19.58
C THR A 112 -2.70 -32.39 -19.51
N THR A 113 -2.03 -31.34 -20.00
CA THR A 113 -2.52 -29.95 -19.92
C THR A 113 -3.79 -29.74 -20.72
N THR A 114 -4.70 -28.94 -20.17
CA THR A 114 -5.90 -28.41 -20.85
C THR A 114 -5.72 -26.94 -21.24
N ASN A 115 -4.50 -26.39 -21.15
CA ASN A 115 -4.22 -25.01 -21.51
C ASN A 115 -4.69 -24.74 -22.95
N PRO A 116 -5.63 -23.80 -23.17
CA PRO A 116 -6.16 -23.53 -24.51
C PRO A 116 -5.09 -23.01 -25.48
N LEU A 117 -4.02 -22.39 -24.97
CA LEU A 117 -2.85 -21.95 -25.75
C LEU A 117 -1.82 -23.07 -26.01
N VAL A 118 -2.11 -24.30 -25.58
CA VAL A 118 -1.30 -25.49 -25.89
C VAL A 118 -2.04 -26.48 -26.75
N VAL A 119 -3.27 -26.82 -26.36
CA VAL A 119 -4.07 -27.90 -26.96
C VAL A 119 -5.25 -27.39 -27.77
N GLY A 120 -5.33 -26.07 -28.02
CA GLY A 120 -6.36 -25.47 -28.85
C GLY A 120 -6.41 -26.08 -30.24
N ILE A 121 -7.63 -26.14 -30.80
CA ILE A 121 -7.89 -26.73 -32.13
C ILE A 121 -7.14 -25.96 -33.22
N ASN A 122 -7.07 -24.63 -33.10
CA ASN A 122 -6.31 -23.80 -34.01
C ASN A 122 -4.84 -23.71 -33.57
N GLU A 123 -3.96 -24.48 -34.22
CA GLU A 123 -2.54 -24.50 -33.90
C GLU A 123 -1.84 -23.14 -34.02
N THR A 124 -2.37 -22.21 -34.83
CA THR A 124 -1.79 -20.87 -34.96
C THR A 124 -1.96 -20.07 -33.66
N LEU A 125 -2.98 -20.36 -32.85
CA LEU A 125 -3.24 -19.69 -31.58
C LEU A 125 -2.56 -20.36 -30.37
N ASN A 126 -1.90 -21.50 -30.58
CA ASN A 126 -1.22 -22.24 -29.51
C ASN A 126 0.16 -21.61 -29.14
N SER A 127 0.15 -20.37 -28.66
CA SER A 127 1.36 -19.61 -28.31
C SER A 127 2.21 -20.30 -27.25
N ASP A 128 1.60 -20.83 -26.20
CA ASP A 128 2.30 -21.47 -25.09
C ASP A 128 3.00 -22.74 -25.57
N LYS A 129 2.35 -23.53 -26.44
CA LYS A 129 3.00 -24.70 -27.10
C LYS A 129 4.27 -24.28 -27.84
N ARG A 130 4.22 -23.20 -28.63
CA ARG A 130 5.37 -22.70 -29.41
C ARG A 130 6.47 -22.15 -28.50
N ILE A 131 6.10 -21.40 -27.47
CA ILE A 131 7.04 -20.78 -26.53
C ILE A 131 7.74 -21.86 -25.69
N PHE A 132 6.99 -22.75 -25.03
CA PHE A 132 7.56 -23.78 -24.15
C PHE A 132 8.46 -24.78 -24.89
N SER A 133 8.20 -25.03 -26.18
CA SER A 133 9.03 -25.91 -27.01
C SER A 133 10.20 -25.21 -27.72
N SER A 134 10.29 -23.88 -27.67
CA SER A 134 11.26 -23.08 -28.44
C SER A 134 12.73 -23.32 -28.09
N ASP A 135 13.01 -23.94 -26.93
CA ASP A 135 14.34 -24.34 -26.47
C ASP A 135 14.51 -25.87 -26.37
N GLY A 136 13.65 -26.63 -27.04
CA GLY A 136 13.61 -28.09 -26.91
C GLY A 136 13.02 -28.57 -25.59
N ASN A 137 12.10 -27.80 -25.00
CA ASN A 137 11.46 -28.04 -23.70
C ASN A 137 12.42 -28.01 -22.50
N LYS A 138 13.63 -27.47 -22.64
CA LYS A 138 14.65 -27.52 -21.59
C LYS A 138 14.22 -26.73 -20.37
N THR A 139 13.78 -25.48 -20.57
CA THR A 139 13.39 -24.58 -19.47
C THR A 139 12.12 -25.05 -18.79
N ILE A 140 11.07 -25.38 -19.55
CA ILE A 140 9.79 -25.80 -18.97
C ILE A 140 9.92 -27.14 -18.21
N LYS A 141 10.76 -28.08 -18.67
CA LYS A 141 11.08 -29.30 -17.93
C LYS A 141 11.80 -29.02 -16.61
N ALA A 142 12.73 -28.07 -16.59
CA ALA A 142 13.40 -27.68 -15.36
C ALA A 142 12.40 -27.08 -14.34
N MET A 143 11.46 -26.26 -14.81
CA MET A 143 10.40 -25.67 -14.01
C MET A 143 9.38 -26.71 -13.50
N ALA A 144 9.07 -27.74 -14.29
CA ALA A 144 8.23 -28.85 -13.88
C ALA A 144 8.88 -29.73 -12.80
N GLY A 145 10.21 -29.82 -12.77
CA GLY A 145 10.93 -30.78 -11.94
C GLY A 145 10.77 -30.57 -10.43
N LYS A 146 10.66 -29.31 -9.95
CA LYS A 146 10.48 -28.99 -8.53
C LYS A 146 9.72 -27.67 -8.34
N PRO A 147 8.72 -27.60 -7.44
CA PRO A 147 8.01 -26.34 -7.14
C PRO A 147 8.94 -25.20 -6.72
N SER A 148 9.98 -25.47 -5.92
CA SER A 148 10.94 -24.44 -5.50
C SER A 148 11.79 -23.88 -6.63
N VAL A 149 12.03 -24.64 -7.70
CA VAL A 149 12.75 -24.18 -8.89
C VAL A 149 11.86 -23.26 -9.73
N PHE A 150 10.59 -23.64 -9.93
CA PHE A 150 9.58 -22.79 -10.55
C PHE A 150 9.49 -21.45 -9.80
N GLU A 151 9.27 -21.53 -8.49
CA GLU A 151 9.12 -20.37 -7.62
C GLU A 151 10.31 -19.41 -7.67
N ALA A 152 11.53 -19.93 -7.54
CA ALA A 152 12.75 -19.11 -7.59
C ALA A 152 12.92 -18.42 -8.96
N LYS A 153 12.60 -19.13 -10.04
CA LYS A 153 12.69 -18.57 -11.40
C LYS A 153 11.64 -17.49 -11.63
N CYS A 154 10.42 -17.72 -11.16
CA CYS A 154 9.34 -16.75 -11.24
C CYS A 154 9.59 -15.49 -10.41
N SER A 155 10.03 -15.65 -9.17
CA SER A 155 10.37 -14.51 -8.32
C SER A 155 11.50 -13.65 -8.93
N ASN A 156 12.51 -14.30 -9.51
CA ASN A 156 13.59 -13.60 -10.22
C ASN A 156 13.08 -12.83 -11.45
N ILE A 157 12.32 -13.48 -12.33
CA ILE A 157 11.89 -12.84 -13.58
C ILE A 157 10.86 -11.73 -13.34
N PHE A 158 9.94 -11.90 -12.38
CA PHE A 158 9.02 -10.85 -11.97
C PHE A 158 9.74 -9.67 -11.35
N SER A 159 10.77 -9.90 -10.51
CA SER A 159 11.59 -8.80 -9.99
C SER A 159 12.24 -8.02 -11.11
N ARG A 160 12.85 -8.70 -12.10
CA ARG A 160 13.43 -8.03 -13.28
C ARG A 160 12.38 -7.26 -14.07
N MET A 161 11.20 -7.83 -14.32
CA MET A 161 10.08 -7.17 -15.00
C MET A 161 9.60 -5.91 -14.28
N ILE A 162 9.46 -5.96 -12.96
CA ILE A 162 9.02 -4.82 -12.15
C ILE A 162 10.13 -3.77 -12.00
N ASP A 163 11.40 -4.17 -12.10
CA ASP A 163 12.53 -3.24 -11.96
C ASP A 163 13.00 -2.65 -13.31
N THR A 164 12.47 -3.12 -14.45
CA THR A 164 12.71 -2.50 -15.76
C THR A 164 12.10 -1.10 -15.80
N VAL A 165 12.97 -0.09 -15.88
CA VAL A 165 12.62 1.34 -15.95
C VAL A 165 13.58 2.09 -16.90
N PRO A 166 13.21 3.29 -17.39
CA PRO A 166 14.11 4.15 -18.16
C PRO A 166 15.43 4.44 -17.43
N LYS A 167 16.49 4.71 -18.21
CA LYS A 167 17.88 4.84 -17.69
C LYS A 167 18.08 5.97 -16.69
N ASP A 168 17.23 6.98 -16.70
CA ASP A 168 17.24 8.15 -15.82
C ASP A 168 16.45 7.92 -14.52
N VAL A 169 15.56 6.92 -14.50
CA VAL A 169 14.82 6.52 -13.30
C VAL A 169 15.75 5.79 -12.32
N ARG A 170 15.61 6.11 -11.04
CA ARG A 170 16.36 5.48 -9.94
C ARG A 170 15.38 4.85 -8.98
N LEU A 171 15.39 3.53 -8.91
CA LEU A 171 14.60 2.79 -7.95
C LEU A 171 15.25 2.80 -6.56
N SER A 172 14.43 2.76 -5.53
CA SER A 172 14.86 2.66 -4.15
C SER A 172 15.56 1.33 -3.85
N ASN A 173 16.16 1.24 -2.66
CA ASN A 173 16.43 -0.06 -2.04
C ASN A 173 15.11 -0.85 -1.83
N PRO A 174 15.15 -2.19 -1.72
CA PRO A 174 13.94 -2.96 -1.47
C PRO A 174 13.28 -2.49 -0.18
N ILE A 175 11.96 -2.35 -0.20
CA ILE A 175 11.19 -2.04 0.99
C ILE A 175 11.15 -3.27 1.87
N GLU A 176 11.64 -3.12 3.10
CA GLU A 176 11.58 -4.14 4.14
C GLU A 176 10.50 -3.82 5.17
N ALA A 177 9.94 -4.87 5.77
CA ALA A 177 8.99 -4.70 6.86
C ALA A 177 9.71 -4.08 8.06
N ILE A 178 9.30 -2.85 8.40
CA ILE A 178 9.79 -2.13 9.59
C ILE A 178 9.47 -2.97 10.83
N ASP A 179 10.50 -3.21 11.64
CA ASP A 179 10.45 -4.02 12.86
C ASP A 179 9.47 -3.45 13.88
N ILE A 180 9.65 -2.17 14.27
CA ILE A 180 8.75 -1.45 15.17
C ILE A 180 8.20 -0.22 14.46
N LYS A 181 6.88 -0.16 14.28
CA LYS A 181 6.22 0.98 13.60
C LYS A 181 5.07 1.53 14.43
N PRO A 182 5.20 2.71 15.04
CA PRO A 182 4.08 3.39 15.66
C PRO A 182 3.18 4.08 14.64
N TYR A 183 1.92 4.24 15.02
CA TYR A 183 0.87 4.96 14.31
C TYR A 183 0.16 5.85 15.33
N ILE A 184 0.31 7.16 15.21
CA ILE A 184 -0.45 8.11 16.03
C ILE A 184 -1.82 8.23 15.39
N THR A 185 -2.87 7.82 16.10
CA THR A 185 -4.25 7.90 15.61
C THR A 185 -4.90 9.21 15.99
N ASP A 186 -4.58 9.73 17.17
CA ASP A 186 -5.14 10.99 17.67
C ASP A 186 -4.07 11.82 18.36
N LEU A 187 -3.97 13.07 17.90
CA LEU A 187 -3.29 14.15 18.59
C LEU A 187 -4.14 15.42 18.42
N TYR A 188 -5.03 15.67 19.39
CA TYR A 188 -5.93 16.83 19.34
C TYR A 188 -6.13 17.45 20.73
N LEU A 189 -6.66 18.66 20.74
CA LEU A 189 -6.88 19.44 21.96
C LEU A 189 -8.26 19.11 22.56
N ASN A 190 -8.28 18.59 23.78
CA ASN A 190 -9.53 18.37 24.52
C ASN A 190 -10.07 19.67 25.11
N SER A 191 -11.30 19.60 25.60
CA SER A 191 -11.93 20.71 26.33
C SER A 191 -11.33 20.98 27.71
N ASN A 192 -10.60 20.03 28.29
CA ASN A 192 -10.10 20.00 29.67
C ASN A 192 -8.58 20.26 29.79
N ASP A 193 -8.04 21.16 28.97
CA ASP A 193 -6.63 21.62 29.06
C ASP A 193 -5.58 20.53 28.79
N SER A 194 -6.01 19.45 28.14
CA SER A 194 -5.15 18.34 27.76
C SER A 194 -5.13 18.10 26.26
N LEU A 195 -4.02 17.59 25.76
CA LEU A 195 -3.90 16.94 24.47
C LEU A 195 -4.29 15.47 24.65
N ARG A 196 -5.22 14.98 23.84
CA ARG A 196 -5.41 13.55 23.65
C ARG A 196 -4.25 13.04 22.81
N PHE A 197 -3.48 12.08 23.34
CA PHE A 197 -2.45 11.37 22.58
C PHE A 197 -2.77 9.88 22.60
N SER A 198 -3.20 9.34 21.46
CA SER A 198 -3.46 7.92 21.29
C SER A 198 -2.94 7.38 19.96
N GLY A 199 -2.73 6.07 19.94
CA GLY A 199 -2.20 5.40 18.77
C GLY A 199 -2.03 3.90 18.98
N ARG A 200 -1.38 3.29 17.99
CA ARG A 200 -1.04 1.87 17.99
C ARG A 200 0.43 1.69 17.63
N ILE A 201 1.05 0.63 18.13
CA ILE A 201 2.42 0.21 17.82
C ILE A 201 2.32 -1.15 17.17
N ARG A 202 2.79 -1.26 15.93
CA ARG A 202 2.95 -2.55 15.26
C ARG A 202 4.34 -3.09 15.54
N VAL A 203 4.42 -4.24 16.18
CA VAL A 203 5.67 -4.98 16.41
C VAL A 203 5.71 -6.18 15.48
N ARG A 204 6.79 -6.33 14.71
CA ARG A 204 7.03 -7.49 13.85
C ARG A 204 7.38 -8.72 14.70
N THR A 205 6.63 -9.80 14.51
CA THR A 205 6.76 -11.03 15.32
C THR A 205 7.21 -12.25 14.53
N THR A 206 7.55 -12.08 13.25
CA THR A 206 7.93 -13.16 12.31
C THR A 206 9.10 -14.02 12.76
N LYS A 207 10.03 -13.47 13.55
CA LYS A 207 11.19 -14.22 14.07
C LYS A 207 10.84 -15.15 15.25
N GLY A 208 9.62 -15.10 15.78
CA GLY A 208 9.12 -16.02 16.80
C GLY A 208 9.79 -15.90 18.17
N ALA A 209 9.50 -16.89 19.03
CA ALA A 209 9.88 -16.89 20.45
C ALA A 209 11.39 -16.82 20.69
N ASP A 210 12.21 -17.47 19.86
CA ASP A 210 13.67 -17.48 20.00
C ASP A 210 14.25 -16.06 19.94
N ALA A 211 13.68 -15.21 19.08
CA ALA A 211 14.04 -13.80 18.97
C ALA A 211 13.38 -12.89 20.01
N GLY A 212 12.68 -13.43 21.00
CA GLY A 212 11.91 -12.64 21.98
C GLY A 212 10.71 -11.94 21.34
N ARG A 213 10.07 -12.60 20.36
CA ARG A 213 8.95 -12.05 19.59
C ARG A 213 7.69 -12.91 19.67
N ASP A 214 7.54 -13.74 20.71
CA ASP A 214 6.30 -14.47 20.96
C ASP A 214 5.19 -13.49 21.36
N PRO A 215 4.08 -13.40 20.61
CA PRO A 215 2.94 -12.55 21.00
C PRO A 215 2.38 -12.83 22.40
N ASN A 216 2.56 -14.03 22.95
CA ASN A 216 2.05 -14.39 24.28
C ASN A 216 3.00 -14.03 25.43
N ASP A 217 4.24 -13.66 25.12
CA ASP A 217 5.29 -13.29 26.07
C ASP A 217 5.97 -11.99 25.65
N LEU A 218 5.15 -11.02 25.22
CA LEU A 218 5.60 -9.73 24.74
C LEU A 218 4.68 -8.63 25.27
N SER A 219 5.26 -7.62 25.91
CA SER A 219 4.55 -6.41 26.33
C SER A 219 5.27 -5.16 25.83
N ALA A 220 4.54 -4.05 25.77
CA ALA A 220 5.08 -2.76 25.36
C ALA A 220 4.67 -1.65 26.33
N HIS A 221 5.52 -0.64 26.46
CA HIS A 221 5.15 0.65 27.03
C HIS A 221 5.91 1.76 26.33
N LEU A 222 5.48 3.01 26.52
CA LEU A 222 6.17 4.18 26.00
C LEU A 222 6.77 5.02 27.13
N THR A 223 7.80 5.78 26.80
CA THR A 223 8.22 6.95 27.59
C THR A 223 8.25 8.15 26.66
N TYR A 224 7.65 9.26 27.04
CA TYR A 224 7.65 10.48 26.21
C TYR A 224 8.45 11.63 26.82
N GLN A 225 8.93 12.52 25.94
CA GLN A 225 9.60 13.75 26.30
C GLN A 225 8.69 14.95 26.01
N ASN A 226 8.48 15.80 27.01
CA ASN A 226 7.72 17.05 26.86
C ASN A 226 8.57 18.15 26.17
N ARG A 227 7.97 19.32 25.89
CA ARG A 227 8.68 20.43 25.23
C ARG A 227 9.84 21.00 26.04
N LEU A 228 9.84 20.80 27.36
CA LEU A 228 10.92 21.21 28.27
C LEU A 228 12.07 20.19 28.34
N GLY A 229 12.01 19.11 27.57
CA GLY A 229 13.04 18.07 27.56
C GLY A 229 12.97 17.08 28.72
N LYS A 230 11.91 17.09 29.55
CA LYS A 230 11.71 16.11 30.64
C LYS A 230 11.03 14.85 30.10
N GLY A 231 11.57 13.66 30.41
CA GLY A 231 11.35 12.44 29.61
C GLY A 231 10.96 11.12 30.31
N ASN A 232 10.39 11.14 31.52
CA ASN A 232 10.22 9.93 32.33
C ASN A 232 8.78 9.48 32.56
N THR A 233 7.80 10.11 31.90
CA THR A 233 6.40 9.66 32.06
C THR A 233 6.16 8.41 31.23
N VAL A 234 5.83 7.33 31.91
CA VAL A 234 5.45 6.06 31.30
C VAL A 234 4.01 6.14 30.78
N ILE A 235 3.80 5.66 29.56
CA ILE A 235 2.48 5.43 29.00
C ILE A 235 2.34 3.92 28.82
N GLU A 236 1.44 3.33 29.60
CA GLU A 236 1.11 1.92 29.47
C GLU A 236 0.42 1.65 28.14
N THR A 237 0.67 0.46 27.59
CA THR A 237 -0.04 -0.02 26.40
C THR A 237 -0.90 -1.23 26.76
N SER A 238 -1.89 -1.52 25.93
CA SER A 238 -2.63 -2.77 25.96
C SER A 238 -2.39 -3.51 24.66
N GLN A 239 -2.08 -4.80 24.74
CA GLN A 239 -1.97 -5.63 23.55
C GLN A 239 -3.33 -5.74 22.86
N ALA A 240 -3.33 -5.60 21.54
CA ALA A 240 -4.49 -5.71 20.67
C ALA A 240 -4.32 -6.90 19.71
N GLU A 241 -5.02 -6.91 18.58
CA GLU A 241 -4.98 -8.03 17.65
C GLU A 241 -3.59 -8.28 17.04
N SER A 242 -3.44 -9.45 16.43
CA SER A 242 -2.32 -9.76 15.54
C SER A 242 -2.75 -9.61 14.08
N SER A 243 -1.79 -9.33 13.20
CA SER A 243 -2.03 -9.21 11.75
C SER A 243 -0.95 -9.93 10.96
N THR A 244 -1.26 -10.32 9.73
CA THR A 244 -0.29 -10.87 8.78
C THR A 244 0.05 -9.86 7.68
N GLY A 245 1.23 -10.02 7.10
CA GLY A 245 1.67 -9.30 5.90
C GLY A 245 1.99 -10.24 4.76
N LEU A 246 2.54 -9.68 3.68
CA LEU A 246 3.01 -10.47 2.54
C LEU A 246 4.06 -11.48 2.98
N TYR A 247 4.11 -12.64 2.31
CA TYR A 247 5.14 -13.67 2.50
C TYR A 247 5.26 -14.20 3.94
N GLY A 248 4.14 -14.31 4.65
CA GLY A 248 4.12 -14.89 6.01
C GLY A 248 4.65 -13.97 7.10
N GLU A 249 4.82 -12.67 6.81
CA GLU A 249 5.11 -11.69 7.85
C GLU A 249 3.98 -11.67 8.88
N THR A 250 4.34 -11.49 10.15
CA THR A 250 3.41 -11.51 11.28
C THR A 250 3.72 -10.34 12.20
N PHE A 251 2.66 -9.80 12.79
CA PHE A 251 2.74 -8.62 13.64
C PHE A 251 1.79 -8.73 14.83
N THR A 252 2.18 -8.14 15.95
CA THR A 252 1.34 -7.91 17.12
C THR A 252 1.18 -6.42 17.34
N TRP A 253 -0.04 -6.00 17.67
CA TRP A 253 -0.37 -4.60 17.89
C TRP A 253 -0.49 -4.28 19.37
N PHE A 254 -0.06 -3.08 19.75
CA PHE A 254 -0.23 -2.53 21.10
C PHE A 254 -0.86 -1.14 21.00
N GLU A 255 -1.90 -0.88 21.77
CA GLU A 255 -2.61 0.39 21.77
C GLU A 255 -2.27 1.21 23.00
N PHE A 256 -2.20 2.52 22.83
CA PHE A 256 -1.98 3.44 23.94
C PHE A 256 -2.93 4.62 23.83
N ALA A 257 -3.27 5.17 24.99
CA ALA A 257 -4.06 6.37 25.12
C ALA A 257 -3.69 7.08 26.41
N THR A 258 -3.36 8.37 26.30
CA THR A 258 -3.07 9.21 27.46
C THR A 258 -3.53 10.65 27.22
N ALA A 259 -3.60 11.41 28.31
CA ALA A 259 -3.82 12.84 28.29
C ALA A 259 -2.52 13.54 28.69
N ILE A 260 -2.05 14.46 27.85
CA ILE A 260 -0.84 15.25 28.10
C ILE A 260 -1.29 16.68 28.39
N ARG A 261 -0.73 17.33 29.42
CA ARG A 261 -1.09 18.73 29.70
C ARG A 261 -0.69 19.60 28.51
N ALA A 262 -1.62 20.41 28.01
CA ALA A 262 -1.40 21.22 26.81
C ALA A 262 -0.23 22.21 26.95
N THR A 263 0.07 22.67 28.18
CA THR A 263 1.21 23.54 28.47
C THR A 263 2.56 22.81 28.44
N ASP A 264 2.61 21.52 28.80
CA ASP A 264 3.83 20.71 28.78
C ASP A 264 4.15 20.22 27.36
N GLY A 265 3.11 19.78 26.65
CA GLY A 265 3.21 19.24 25.30
C GLY A 265 4.02 17.95 25.17
N ILE A 266 4.28 17.57 23.93
CA ILE A 266 5.07 16.38 23.57
C ILE A 266 5.95 16.69 22.37
N THR A 267 7.15 16.13 22.35
CA THR A 267 8.10 16.29 21.23
C THR A 267 8.53 14.97 20.60
N LYS A 268 8.58 13.92 21.42
CA LYS A 268 8.91 12.57 20.98
C LYS A 268 8.57 11.54 22.04
N PHE A 269 8.57 10.28 21.64
CA PHE A 269 8.52 9.13 22.55
C PHE A 269 9.50 8.04 22.13
N ASP A 270 9.82 7.17 23.07
CA ASP A 270 10.54 5.93 22.85
C ASP A 270 9.61 4.76 23.16
N ILE A 271 9.82 3.63 22.48
CA ILE A 271 9.04 2.40 22.67
C ILE A 271 9.92 1.42 23.44
N HIS A 272 9.39 0.79 24.46
CA HIS A 272 10.06 -0.25 25.23
C HIS A 272 9.30 -1.54 25.03
N LEU A 273 10.01 -2.59 24.62
CA LEU A 273 9.45 -3.93 24.51
C LEU A 273 10.06 -4.82 25.57
N THR A 274 9.21 -5.50 26.33
CA THR A 274 9.61 -6.39 27.40
C THR A 274 9.22 -7.81 27.02
N VAL A 275 10.12 -8.76 27.28
CA VAL A 275 9.84 -10.20 27.26
C VAL A 275 9.66 -10.64 28.72
N PRO A 276 8.42 -10.74 29.24
CA PRO A 276 8.17 -10.94 30.67
C PRO A 276 8.89 -12.15 31.25
N SER A 277 8.89 -13.31 30.56
CA SER A 277 9.56 -14.53 31.03
C SER A 277 11.07 -14.37 31.23
N ARG A 278 11.70 -13.44 30.50
CA ARG A 278 13.16 -13.17 30.54
C ARG A 278 13.52 -11.91 31.31
N THR A 279 12.52 -11.16 31.80
CA THR A 279 12.63 -9.83 32.41
C THR A 279 13.48 -8.83 31.60
N ASN A 280 13.64 -9.07 30.30
CA ASN A 280 14.48 -8.28 29.42
C ASN A 280 13.65 -7.19 28.74
N THR A 281 14.08 -5.93 28.86
CA THR A 281 13.43 -4.79 28.20
C THR A 281 14.38 -4.17 27.19
N THR A 282 13.96 -4.12 25.93
CA THR A 282 14.68 -3.47 24.84
C THR A 282 14.03 -2.14 24.51
N LYS A 283 14.83 -1.07 24.53
CA LYS A 283 14.40 0.29 24.18
C LYS A 283 14.64 0.57 22.70
N TYR A 284 13.60 1.02 22.00
CA TYR A 284 13.61 1.42 20.61
C TYR A 284 13.47 2.94 20.51
N THR A 285 14.51 3.58 19.98
CA THR A 285 14.68 5.04 19.99
C THR A 285 14.71 5.64 18.58
N ASN A 286 14.20 4.94 17.56
CA ASN A 286 14.20 5.41 16.18
C ASN A 286 15.61 5.89 15.72
N GLY A 287 16.63 5.04 15.93
CA GLY A 287 18.02 5.39 15.63
C GLY A 287 18.64 6.44 16.56
N GLY A 288 18.22 6.48 17.83
CA GLY A 288 18.74 7.41 18.85
C GLY A 288 18.04 8.77 18.90
N LYS A 289 17.09 9.05 17.99
CA LYS A 289 16.42 10.35 17.88
C LYS A 289 15.10 10.43 18.66
N GLY A 290 14.51 9.30 19.00
CA GLY A 290 13.11 9.15 19.43
C GLY A 290 12.14 9.18 18.24
N TYR A 291 10.93 8.69 18.46
CA TYR A 291 9.83 8.82 17.50
C TYR A 291 9.24 10.22 17.64
N PRO A 292 9.36 11.09 16.62
CA PRO A 292 8.95 12.49 16.75
C PRO A 292 7.43 12.62 16.85
N VAL A 293 6.99 13.60 17.62
CA VAL A 293 5.60 14.05 17.71
C VAL A 293 5.62 15.57 17.62
N ASP A 294 4.83 16.11 16.70
CA ASP A 294 4.70 17.56 16.54
C ASP A 294 3.34 18.00 17.07
N ASP A 295 3.34 18.69 18.21
CA ASP A 295 2.13 19.26 18.82
C ASP A 295 1.86 20.71 18.39
N THR A 296 2.58 21.21 17.38
CA THR A 296 2.42 22.61 16.93
C THR A 296 1.10 22.85 16.24
N ILE A 297 0.65 21.90 15.41
CA ILE A 297 -0.64 21.92 14.71
C ILE A 297 -1.43 20.70 15.16
N LEU A 298 -2.69 20.91 15.52
CA LEU A 298 -3.59 19.86 15.99
C LEU A 298 -4.86 19.85 15.13
N TYR A 299 -5.07 18.76 14.38
CA TYR A 299 -6.28 18.56 13.60
C TYR A 299 -7.47 18.27 14.53
N GLN A 300 -8.50 19.13 14.48
CA GLN A 300 -9.69 19.02 15.32
C GLN A 300 -10.75 18.20 14.60
N ARG A 301 -10.61 16.88 14.62
CA ARG A 301 -11.49 15.94 13.89
C ARG A 301 -12.97 16.12 14.23
N GLN A 302 -13.32 16.40 15.48
CA GLN A 302 -14.71 16.54 15.92
C GLN A 302 -15.46 17.71 15.26
N THR A 303 -14.73 18.73 14.82
CA THR A 303 -15.26 19.91 14.13
C THR A 303 -14.80 19.99 12.66
N SER A 304 -14.30 18.87 12.14
CA SER A 304 -13.80 18.76 10.78
C SER A 304 -14.47 17.61 10.04
N CYS A 305 -15.30 17.91 9.05
CA CYS A 305 -16.03 16.89 8.31
C CYS A 305 -16.63 17.42 7.01
N VAL A 306 -16.97 16.48 6.12
CA VAL A 306 -17.70 16.69 4.88
C VAL A 306 -19.21 16.59 5.14
N ALA A 307 -19.94 17.62 4.73
CA ALA A 307 -21.39 17.66 4.80
C ALA A 307 -22.02 16.47 4.06
N ARG A 308 -23.05 15.90 4.69
CA ARG A 308 -23.84 14.81 4.10
C ARG A 308 -24.81 15.30 3.03
N ALA A 309 -25.25 16.54 3.10
CA ALA A 309 -26.06 17.14 2.05
C ALA A 309 -25.18 17.48 0.84
N SER A 310 -25.71 17.24 -0.35
CA SER A 310 -25.16 17.76 -1.60
C SER A 310 -26.04 18.90 -2.05
N VAL A 311 -25.46 20.04 -2.41
CA VAL A 311 -26.14 21.19 -3.01
C VAL A 311 -25.43 21.48 -4.33
N ASP A 312 -26.18 21.50 -5.44
CA ASP A 312 -25.64 21.74 -6.80
C ASP A 312 -24.45 20.83 -7.16
N GLY A 313 -24.51 19.56 -6.77
CA GLY A 313 -23.45 18.58 -7.02
C GLY A 313 -22.20 18.74 -6.16
N MET A 314 -22.20 19.64 -5.17
CA MET A 314 -21.09 19.92 -4.26
C MET A 314 -21.43 19.59 -2.80
N ARG A 315 -20.40 19.31 -2.00
CA ARG A 315 -20.44 19.08 -0.56
C ARG A 315 -19.48 20.02 0.13
N GLY A 316 -19.95 20.75 1.14
CA GLY A 316 -19.09 21.55 1.99
C GLY A 316 -18.24 20.66 2.90
N LEU A 317 -16.93 20.86 2.89
CA LEU A 317 -15.99 20.39 3.89
C LEU A 317 -15.62 21.56 4.77
N ASN A 318 -15.67 21.38 6.09
CA ASN A 318 -15.05 22.31 7.02
C ASN A 318 -13.84 21.62 7.65
N VAL A 319 -12.68 22.26 7.63
CA VAL A 319 -11.48 21.79 8.34
C VAL A 319 -11.18 22.76 9.47
N THR A 320 -10.92 22.23 10.66
CA THR A 320 -10.54 23.01 11.85
C THR A 320 -9.19 22.52 12.37
N ALA A 321 -8.30 23.46 12.64
CA ALA A 321 -7.00 23.19 13.23
C ALA A 321 -6.77 24.12 14.43
N ALA A 322 -6.10 23.61 15.45
CA ALA A 322 -5.59 24.42 16.57
C ALA A 322 -4.07 24.53 16.44
N VAL A 323 -3.55 25.75 16.39
CA VAL A 323 -2.11 26.03 16.26
C VAL A 323 -1.60 26.61 17.56
N ARG A 324 -0.44 26.12 18.03
CA ARG A 324 0.17 26.60 19.27
C ARG A 324 0.40 28.11 19.19
N GLN A 325 0.07 28.84 20.26
CA GLN A 325 -0.03 30.30 20.25
C GLN A 325 1.27 31.01 19.87
N ASP A 326 2.43 30.46 20.24
CA ASP A 326 3.76 30.97 19.86
C ASP A 326 4.09 30.80 18.37
N GLN A 327 3.33 29.98 17.64
CA GLN A 327 3.49 29.72 16.21
C GLN A 327 2.26 30.19 15.39
N ALA A 328 1.22 30.72 16.05
CA ALA A 328 -0.04 31.07 15.39
C ALA A 328 0.06 32.34 14.51
N SER A 329 1.19 33.07 14.55
CA SER A 329 1.46 34.17 13.63
C SER A 329 1.91 33.70 12.24
N GLU A 330 2.41 32.47 12.13
CA GLU A 330 2.77 31.87 10.84
C GLU A 330 1.49 31.51 10.08
N GLY A 331 1.48 31.74 8.76
CA GLY A 331 0.32 31.41 7.93
C GLY A 331 0.02 29.90 7.95
N LEU A 332 -1.26 29.53 7.89
CA LEU A 332 -1.69 28.13 7.84
C LEU A 332 -2.46 27.88 6.54
N ALA A 333 -2.13 26.78 5.87
CA ALA A 333 -2.73 26.38 4.60
C ALA A 333 -3.24 24.94 4.64
N LEU A 334 -4.25 24.68 3.83
CA LEU A 334 -4.80 23.37 3.52
C LEU A 334 -4.43 23.03 2.08
N ASP A 335 -3.65 21.97 1.89
CA ASP A 335 -3.36 21.44 0.54
C ASP A 335 -4.30 20.25 0.29
N ILE A 336 -5.36 20.46 -0.49
CA ILE A 336 -6.36 19.44 -0.76
C ILE A 336 -6.19 18.83 -2.15
N VAL A 337 -6.32 17.51 -2.23
CA VAL A 337 -6.25 16.80 -3.52
C VAL A 337 -7.61 16.87 -4.22
N ARG A 338 -7.64 17.52 -5.38
CA ARG A 338 -8.75 17.52 -6.34
C ARG A 338 -8.64 16.32 -7.26
N ILE A 339 -9.74 15.57 -7.37
CA ILE A 339 -9.81 14.39 -8.22
C ILE A 339 -10.60 14.75 -9.48
N GLU A 340 -9.89 14.88 -10.59
CA GLU A 340 -10.45 15.37 -11.86
C GLU A 340 -10.51 14.28 -12.92
N ARG A 341 -11.45 14.39 -13.86
CA ARG A 341 -11.50 13.49 -15.02
C ARG A 341 -10.49 13.97 -16.05
N LYS A 342 -9.64 13.05 -16.52
CA LYS A 342 -8.75 13.29 -17.65
C LYS A 342 -9.39 12.73 -18.91
N GLN A 343 -9.45 13.54 -19.98
CA GLN A 343 -9.98 13.09 -21.26
C GLN A 343 -9.08 11.99 -21.83
N GLY A 344 -9.67 10.91 -22.37
CA GLY A 344 -8.94 9.82 -23.03
C GLY A 344 -8.31 8.79 -22.09
N THR A 345 -8.52 8.88 -20.78
CA THR A 345 -8.04 7.87 -19.82
C THR A 345 -9.09 7.56 -18.75
N LEU A 346 -9.10 6.31 -18.27
CA LEU A 346 -9.92 5.90 -17.13
C LEU A 346 -9.31 6.37 -15.79
N VAL A 347 -8.01 6.69 -15.77
CA VAL A 347 -7.30 7.15 -14.58
C VAL A 347 -7.62 8.63 -14.33
N ARG A 348 -8.10 8.94 -13.12
CA ARG A 348 -8.40 10.32 -12.73
C ARG A 348 -7.11 11.11 -12.47
N GLY A 349 -7.13 12.40 -12.80
CA GLY A 349 -6.10 13.36 -12.40
C GLY A 349 -6.19 13.69 -10.92
N LEU A 350 -5.03 13.95 -10.32
CA LEU A 350 -4.91 14.45 -8.95
C LEU A 350 -4.22 15.80 -9.04
N GLU A 351 -4.89 16.86 -8.60
CA GLU A 351 -4.34 18.21 -8.56
C GLU A 351 -4.38 18.73 -7.12
N ASN A 352 -3.30 19.36 -6.67
CA ASN A 352 -3.27 19.95 -5.34
C ASN A 352 -3.77 21.39 -5.41
N GLU A 353 -4.84 21.70 -4.69
CA GLU A 353 -5.30 23.07 -4.47
C GLU A 353 -4.89 23.52 -3.07
N ARG A 354 -4.34 24.72 -2.97
CA ARG A 354 -3.98 25.35 -1.69
C ARG A 354 -5.04 26.35 -1.25
N ILE A 355 -5.60 26.15 -0.06
CA ILE A 355 -6.61 27.01 0.56
C ILE A 355 -6.04 27.56 1.87
N MET A 356 -6.12 28.88 2.07
CA MET A 356 -5.64 29.49 3.31
C MET A 356 -6.66 29.31 4.43
N PHE A 357 -6.17 29.01 5.63
CA PHE A 357 -6.99 29.01 6.83
C PHE A 357 -7.26 30.43 7.32
N GLU A 358 -8.43 30.64 7.92
CA GLU A 358 -8.81 31.87 8.60
C GLU A 358 -8.82 31.66 10.11
N ALA A 359 -8.30 32.63 10.86
CA ALA A 359 -8.34 32.59 12.32
C ALA A 359 -9.78 32.78 12.81
N THR A 360 -10.25 31.93 13.72
CA THR A 360 -11.60 32.04 14.29
C THR A 360 -11.69 33.07 15.42
N GLY A 361 -10.54 33.53 15.91
CA GLY A 361 -10.42 34.36 17.11
C GLY A 361 -10.47 33.58 18.43
N GLU A 362 -10.86 32.31 18.40
CA GLU A 362 -10.88 31.44 19.58
C GLU A 362 -9.45 31.11 20.02
N LYS A 363 -9.22 31.24 21.33
CA LYS A 363 -7.98 30.83 22.00
C LYS A 363 -8.32 29.92 23.17
N LYS A 364 -7.64 28.78 23.25
CA LYS A 364 -7.85 27.79 24.29
C LYS A 364 -6.55 27.07 24.60
N ASN A 365 -6.17 27.05 25.87
CA ASN A 365 -5.11 26.18 26.39
C ASN A 365 -3.75 26.35 25.70
N GLY A 366 -3.44 27.58 25.31
CA GLY A 366 -2.21 27.92 24.59
C GLY A 366 -2.26 27.65 23.09
N TYR A 367 -3.45 27.43 22.51
CA TYR A 367 -3.68 27.27 21.08
C TYR A 367 -4.66 28.31 20.54
N VAL A 368 -4.50 28.66 19.27
CA VAL A 368 -5.36 29.54 18.47
C VAL A 368 -6.03 28.70 17.40
N PHE A 369 -7.34 28.90 17.19
CA PHE A 369 -8.12 28.08 16.26
C PHE A 369 -8.23 28.74 14.89
N PHE A 370 -8.22 27.88 13.89
CA PHE A 370 -8.26 28.23 12.48
C PHE A 370 -9.25 27.32 11.76
N THR A 371 -9.93 27.87 10.74
CA THR A 371 -10.83 27.09 9.89
C THR A 371 -10.60 27.33 8.40
N ALA A 372 -10.85 26.31 7.58
CA ALA A 372 -10.80 26.38 6.13
C ALA A 372 -12.06 25.71 5.54
N PRO A 373 -13.01 26.50 5.02
CA PRO A 373 -14.15 25.97 4.29
C PRO A 373 -13.73 25.59 2.87
N VAL A 374 -14.19 24.43 2.40
CA VAL A 374 -13.87 23.90 1.07
C VAL A 374 -15.14 23.34 0.42
N GLN A 375 -15.29 23.54 -0.89
CA GLN A 375 -16.34 22.87 -1.65
C GLN A 375 -15.76 21.68 -2.41
N LEU A 376 -16.31 20.48 -2.20
CA LEU A 376 -15.89 19.24 -2.85
C LEU A 376 -16.97 18.74 -3.80
N ALA A 377 -16.61 18.29 -5.00
CA ALA A 377 -17.58 17.64 -5.88
C ALA A 377 -18.11 16.35 -5.25
N THR A 378 -19.42 16.11 -5.34
CA THR A 378 -20.06 14.90 -4.77
C THR A 378 -19.51 13.61 -5.37
N SER A 379 -18.96 13.63 -6.58
CA SER A 379 -18.31 12.47 -7.22
C SER A 379 -16.84 12.25 -6.79
N ALA A 380 -16.29 13.17 -5.98
CA ALA A 380 -14.87 13.24 -5.61
C ALA A 380 -14.65 13.72 -4.15
N TRP A 381 -15.68 13.66 -3.30
CA TRP A 381 -15.57 14.17 -1.93
C TRP A 381 -14.65 13.33 -1.04
N SER A 382 -14.50 12.03 -1.34
CA SER A 382 -13.59 11.11 -0.65
C SER A 382 -12.19 11.32 -1.21
N THR A 383 -11.44 12.22 -0.56
CA THR A 383 -10.09 12.61 -0.97
C THR A 383 -9.19 12.76 0.26
N THR A 384 -7.97 13.25 0.05
CA THR A 384 -7.00 13.55 1.11
C THR A 384 -6.61 15.02 1.10
N PHE A 385 -6.16 15.51 2.25
CA PHE A 385 -5.59 16.84 2.40
C PHE A 385 -4.46 16.85 3.43
N ASP A 386 -3.61 17.86 3.31
CA ASP A 386 -2.56 18.17 4.26
C ASP A 386 -2.85 19.52 4.92
N ILE A 387 -2.48 19.67 6.19
CA ILE A 387 -2.48 20.95 6.90
C ILE A 387 -1.02 21.38 7.04
N VAL A 388 -0.66 22.52 6.46
CA VAL A 388 0.72 22.97 6.32
C VAL A 388 0.86 24.38 6.87
N GLN A 389 1.76 24.56 7.83
CA GLN A 389 2.16 25.88 8.28
C GLN A 389 3.24 26.44 7.34
N GLN A 390 3.12 27.72 6.99
CA GLN A 390 4.03 28.41 6.09
C GLN A 390 5.43 28.55 6.71
N GLY A 391 6.44 28.69 5.84
CA GLY A 391 7.85 28.79 6.23
C GLY A 391 8.62 27.48 6.05
N GLY A 392 9.91 27.54 5.70
CA GLY A 392 10.74 26.37 5.35
C GLY A 392 10.99 25.36 6.47
N LYS A 393 10.50 25.62 7.69
CA LYS A 393 10.51 24.72 8.86
C LYS A 393 9.11 24.55 9.48
N GLY A 394 8.06 24.96 8.78
CA GLY A 394 6.69 24.90 9.28
C GLY A 394 6.24 23.47 9.56
N SER A 395 5.45 23.30 10.61
CA SER A 395 4.82 22.04 10.98
C SER A 395 3.81 21.60 9.91
N LYS A 396 3.56 20.28 9.82
CA LYS A 396 2.60 19.72 8.87
C LYS A 396 1.92 18.46 9.42
N ILE A 397 0.66 18.27 9.03
CA ILE A 397 -0.09 17.03 9.19
C ILE A 397 -0.49 16.57 7.81
N GLU A 398 -0.07 15.37 7.41
CA GLU A 398 -0.18 14.90 6.03
C GLU A 398 -1.13 13.71 5.88
N PHE A 399 -1.68 13.56 4.69
CA PHE A 399 -2.51 12.45 4.23
C PHE A 399 -3.78 12.25 5.07
N ILE A 400 -4.37 13.33 5.58
CA ILE A 400 -5.64 13.26 6.30
C ILE A 400 -6.74 12.93 5.29
N ARG A 401 -7.51 11.87 5.55
CA ARG A 401 -8.66 11.51 4.71
C ARG A 401 -9.89 12.30 5.11
N THR A 402 -10.64 12.79 4.13
CA THR A 402 -11.95 13.39 4.36
C THR A 402 -12.95 12.38 4.94
N GLU A 403 -13.72 12.81 5.93
CA GLU A 403 -14.75 11.98 6.57
C GLU A 403 -16.10 12.69 6.55
N LEU A 404 -17.19 11.94 6.36
CA LEU A 404 -18.53 12.51 6.46
C LEU A 404 -18.82 12.91 7.90
N CYS A 405 -19.56 14.01 8.07
CA CYS A 405 -20.02 14.41 9.39
C CYS A 405 -20.80 13.25 10.06
N PRO A 406 -20.70 13.10 11.40
CA PRO A 406 -21.51 12.16 12.14
C PRO A 406 -22.99 12.33 11.78
N ARG A 407 -23.75 11.23 11.72
CA ARG A 407 -25.20 11.36 11.59
C ARG A 407 -25.71 12.03 12.86
N VAL A 408 -26.46 13.11 12.71
CA VAL A 408 -27.28 13.61 13.81
C VAL A 408 -28.35 12.53 14.01
N ILE A 409 -28.15 11.67 15.01
CA ILE A 409 -29.22 10.78 15.46
C ILE A 409 -30.20 11.74 16.13
N GLY A 410 -31.34 11.99 15.49
CA GLY A 410 -32.42 12.72 16.15
C GLY A 410 -32.69 12.03 17.48
N THR A 411 -32.56 12.78 18.57
CA THR A 411 -33.22 12.40 19.82
C THR A 411 -34.71 12.19 19.50
N PRO A 412 -35.30 11.06 19.91
CA PRO A 412 -36.71 10.76 19.62
C PRO A 412 -37.66 11.85 20.11
#